data_AF-A0A833X319-F1
#
_entry.id   AF-A0A833X319-F1
#
_cell.length_a   1.000
_cell.length_b   1.000
_cell.length_c   1.000
_cell.angle_alpha   90.00
_cell.angle_beta   90.00
_cell.angle_gamma   90.00
#
_symmetry.space_group_name_H-M   'P 1'
#
loop_
_entity.id
_entity.type
_entity.pdbx_description
1 polymer ?
#
loop_
_entity_poly.entity_id
_entity_poly.type
_entity_poly.pdbx_seq_one_letter_code
_entity_poly.pdbx_strand_id
1 'polypeptide(L)'
;MAERQALDQQHQIDPQLQSSPPPRDDMNACVTALEAALLPCLPARELQAIDRSPHPSHQIDVERHARDFMEAAKKLQLYFIGLQREDKPTKAETLGKEIAVMEEELKIKSELIKKQERLIQGWRKELRDQLHKHNTELERV
;
A
#
# COMPACT_ATOMS: atom_id res chain seq x y z
N MET A 1 22.22 -22.49 39.01
CA MET A 1 21.55 -23.74 38.60
C MET A 1 20.05 -23.57 38.87
N ALA A 2 19.29 -23.26 37.82
CA ALA A 2 17.85 -23.48 37.63
C ALA A 2 17.32 -22.45 36.62
N GLU A 3 17.62 -22.71 35.34
CA GLU A 3 16.91 -22.14 34.21
C GLU A 3 15.41 -22.44 34.31
N ARG A 4 14.57 -21.43 34.10
CA ARG A 4 13.20 -21.62 33.62
C ARG A 4 12.91 -20.55 32.55
N GLN A 5 13.10 -21.00 31.31
CA GLN A 5 12.23 -20.77 30.15
C GLN A 5 10.99 -19.90 30.42
N ALA A 6 10.90 -18.75 29.73
CA ALA A 6 9.67 -18.21 29.14
C ALA A 6 9.90 -16.72 28.80
N LEU A 7 10.44 -16.40 27.62
CA LEU A 7 10.32 -15.09 26.97
C LEU A 7 10.91 -15.16 25.55
N ASP A 8 10.36 -16.05 24.72
CA ASP A 8 10.62 -16.04 23.27
C ASP A 8 9.32 -16.21 22.47
N GLN A 9 8.25 -15.62 23.00
CA GLN A 9 6.93 -15.63 22.38
C GLN A 9 6.26 -14.28 22.64
N GLN A 10 6.59 -13.27 21.81
CA GLN A 10 5.73 -12.12 21.48
C GLN A 10 6.52 -11.08 20.68
N HIS A 11 6.75 -11.38 19.41
CA HIS A 11 6.68 -10.35 18.36
C HIS A 11 5.87 -10.95 17.22
N GLN A 12 4.56 -11.04 17.44
CA GLN A 12 3.59 -11.09 16.34
C GLN A 12 3.71 -9.74 15.63
N ILE A 13 4.51 -9.73 14.57
CA ILE A 13 4.53 -8.65 13.59
C ILE A 13 3.31 -8.90 12.71
N ASP A 14 2.39 -7.94 12.72
CA ASP A 14 1.17 -7.85 11.91
C ASP A 14 1.28 -8.49 10.51
N PRO A 15 0.52 -9.55 10.21
CA PRO A 15 0.32 -10.01 8.84
C PRO A 15 -0.90 -9.28 8.22
N GLN A 16 -0.89 -7.94 8.21
CA GLN A 16 -1.96 -7.19 7.54
C GLN A 16 -1.46 -5.96 6.77
N LEU A 17 -0.33 -6.12 6.10
CA LEU A 17 -0.06 -5.39 4.85
C LEU A 17 -0.39 -6.34 3.69
N GLN A 18 -1.69 -6.59 3.48
CA GLN A 18 -2.15 -7.21 2.24
C GLN A 18 -1.84 -6.25 1.10
N SER A 19 -0.64 -6.48 0.56
CA SER A 19 -0.21 -6.30 -0.80
C SER A 19 -1.31 -5.74 -1.70
N SER A 20 -1.13 -4.49 -2.16
CA SER A 20 -1.51 -4.19 -3.54
C SER A 20 -1.04 -5.36 -4.41
N PRO A 21 -1.88 -5.87 -5.32
CA PRO A 21 -1.50 -7.00 -6.17
C PRO A 21 -0.11 -6.74 -6.76
N PRO A 22 0.78 -7.75 -6.78
CA PRO A 22 2.11 -7.57 -7.33
C PRO A 22 1.96 -6.99 -8.73
N PRO A 23 2.83 -6.08 -9.17
CA PRO A 23 2.72 -5.44 -10.49
C PRO A 23 2.69 -6.45 -11.66
N ARG A 24 3.05 -7.72 -11.40
CA ARG A 24 2.91 -8.84 -12.32
C ARG A 24 1.46 -9.24 -12.56
N ASP A 25 0.58 -9.18 -11.56
CA ASP A 25 -0.84 -9.55 -11.70
C ASP A 25 -1.59 -8.48 -12.50
N ASP A 26 -1.27 -7.20 -12.29
CA ASP A 26 -1.77 -6.08 -13.11
C ASP A 26 -1.29 -6.21 -14.57
N MET A 27 -0.02 -6.62 -14.76
CA MET A 27 0.53 -6.86 -16.10
C MET A 27 -0.10 -8.08 -16.78
N ASN A 28 -0.35 -9.17 -16.05
CA ASN A 28 -1.04 -10.35 -16.57
C ASN A 28 -2.49 -10.05 -16.96
N ALA A 29 -3.21 -9.25 -16.16
CA ALA A 29 -4.54 -8.78 -16.50
C ALA A 29 -4.53 -7.93 -17.78
N CYS A 30 -3.52 -7.07 -17.92
CA CYS A 30 -3.34 -6.25 -19.11
C CYS A 30 -3.05 -7.09 -20.37
N VAL A 31 -2.17 -8.09 -20.26
CA VAL A 31 -1.89 -9.06 -21.33
C VAL A 31 -3.14 -9.85 -21.71
N THR A 32 -3.93 -10.30 -20.72
CA THR A 32 -5.16 -11.06 -20.95
C THR A 32 -6.22 -10.20 -21.66
N ALA A 33 -6.38 -8.94 -21.25
CA ALA A 33 -7.29 -7.99 -21.90
C ALA A 33 -6.84 -7.67 -23.34
N LEU A 34 -5.53 -7.55 -23.56
CA LEU A 34 -4.95 -7.35 -24.89
C LEU A 34 -5.22 -8.53 -25.82
N GLU A 35 -5.00 -9.76 -25.35
CA GLU A 35 -5.30 -10.97 -26.10
C GLU A 35 -6.79 -11.07 -26.45
N ALA A 36 -7.68 -10.83 -25.49
CA ALA A 36 -9.12 -10.87 -25.71
C ALA A 36 -9.61 -9.81 -26.71
N ALA A 37 -9.02 -8.61 -26.70
CA ALA A 37 -9.37 -7.53 -27.62
C ALA A 37 -8.86 -7.80 -29.05
N LEU A 38 -7.67 -8.37 -29.20
CA LEU A 38 -7.05 -8.59 -30.51
C LEU A 38 -7.44 -9.91 -31.18
N LEU A 39 -7.83 -10.93 -30.41
CA LEU A 39 -8.22 -12.25 -30.94
C LEU A 39 -9.30 -12.19 -32.05
N PRO A 40 -10.36 -11.37 -31.96
CA PRO A 40 -11.35 -11.21 -33.02
C PRO A 40 -10.81 -10.49 -34.27
N CYS A 41 -9.70 -9.77 -34.12
CA CYS A 41 -9.04 -8.99 -35.16
C CYS A 41 -7.87 -9.74 -35.79
N LEU A 42 -7.72 -11.05 -35.54
CA LEU A 42 -6.71 -11.85 -36.19
C LEU A 42 -7.30 -12.53 -37.43
N PRO A 43 -6.74 -12.28 -38.63
CA PRO A 43 -7.23 -12.88 -39.86
C PRO A 43 -6.97 -14.39 -39.91
N ALA A 44 -6.26 -14.97 -38.93
CA ALA A 44 -5.87 -16.38 -38.88
C ALA A 44 -7.06 -17.36 -38.98
N ARG A 45 -8.22 -17.01 -38.42
CA ARG A 45 -9.41 -17.88 -38.45
C ARG A 45 -10.09 -17.89 -39.83
N GLU A 46 -9.98 -16.78 -40.56
CA GLU A 46 -10.55 -16.63 -41.90
C GLU A 46 -9.56 -17.10 -42.97
N LEU A 47 -8.28 -16.74 -42.87
CA LEU A 47 -7.20 -17.17 -43.77
C LEU A 47 -7.02 -18.69 -43.85
N GLN A 48 -7.26 -19.43 -42.76
CA GLN A 48 -7.19 -20.90 -42.76
C GLN A 48 -8.36 -21.57 -43.51
N ALA A 49 -9.48 -20.87 -43.75
CA ALA A 49 -10.64 -21.40 -44.46
C ALA A 49 -10.60 -21.15 -45.99
N ILE A 50 -9.78 -20.20 -46.45
CA ILE A 50 -9.75 -19.75 -47.86
C ILE A 50 -9.09 -20.79 -48.77
N ASP A 51 -8.16 -21.58 -48.26
CA ASP A 51 -7.46 -22.60 -49.05
C ASP A 51 -8.32 -23.85 -49.33
N ARG A 52 -9.56 -23.90 -48.83
CA ARG A 52 -10.47 -25.04 -48.98
C ARG A 52 -11.63 -24.81 -49.94
N SER A 53 -11.83 -23.61 -50.49
CA SER A 53 -12.96 -23.37 -51.38
C SER A 53 -12.81 -22.12 -52.27
N PRO A 54 -13.06 -22.20 -53.58
CA PRO A 54 -13.06 -21.05 -54.49
C PRO A 54 -14.34 -20.19 -54.40
N HIS A 55 -15.16 -20.36 -53.35
CA HIS A 55 -16.42 -19.62 -53.23
C HIS A 55 -16.20 -18.16 -52.80
N PRO A 56 -16.84 -17.17 -53.47
CA PRO A 56 -16.76 -15.74 -53.16
C PRO A 56 -17.13 -15.36 -51.71
N SER A 57 -17.86 -16.23 -50.99
CA SER A 57 -18.18 -16.06 -49.57
C SER A 57 -16.97 -16.20 -48.62
N HIS A 58 -15.81 -16.63 -49.13
CA HIS A 58 -14.55 -16.72 -48.39
C HIS A 58 -13.64 -15.50 -48.59
N GLN A 59 -14.11 -14.47 -49.30
CA GLN A 59 -13.35 -13.24 -49.46
C GLN A 59 -13.35 -12.50 -48.12
N ILE A 60 -12.17 -12.39 -47.49
CA ILE A 60 -12.01 -11.61 -46.26
C ILE A 60 -12.49 -10.18 -46.55
N ASP A 61 -13.52 -9.74 -45.85
CA ASP A 61 -13.96 -8.35 -45.87
C ASP A 61 -12.94 -7.53 -45.08
N VAL A 62 -11.91 -7.07 -45.78
CA VAL A 62 -10.81 -6.26 -45.24
C VAL A 62 -11.35 -5.00 -44.56
N GLU A 63 -12.45 -4.44 -45.06
CA GLU A 63 -13.07 -3.24 -44.50
C GLU A 63 -13.74 -3.55 -43.16
N ARG A 64 -14.45 -4.68 -43.06
CA ARG A 64 -14.97 -5.16 -41.78
C ARG A 64 -13.85 -5.44 -40.78
N HIS A 65 -12.80 -6.11 -41.21
CA HIS A 65 -11.66 -6.43 -40.34
C HIS A 65 -10.94 -5.17 -39.85
N ALA A 66 -10.77 -4.16 -40.71
CA ALA A 66 -10.21 -2.87 -40.33
C ALA A 66 -11.08 -2.15 -39.29
N ARG A 67 -12.41 -2.19 -39.43
CA ARG A 67 -13.33 -1.65 -38.42
C ARG A 67 -13.22 -2.38 -37.08
N ASP A 68 -13.24 -3.71 -37.10
CA ASP A 68 -13.13 -4.54 -35.89
C ASP A 68 -11.80 -4.28 -35.16
N PHE A 69 -10.70 -4.17 -35.92
CA PHE A 69 -9.38 -3.82 -35.39
C PHE A 69 -9.35 -2.43 -34.75
N MET A 70 -9.89 -1.41 -35.43
CA MET A 70 -9.96 -0.05 -34.88
C MET A 70 -10.80 0.01 -33.60
N GLU A 71 -11.91 -0.73 -33.53
CA GLU A 71 -12.74 -0.79 -32.32
C GLU A 71 -12.00 -1.45 -31.15
N ALA A 72 -11.33 -2.58 -31.39
CA ALA A 72 -10.50 -3.25 -30.38
C ALA A 72 -9.36 -2.36 -29.90
N ALA A 73 -8.65 -1.69 -30.82
CA ALA A 73 -7.60 -0.74 -30.48
C ALA A 73 -8.11 0.42 -29.63
N LYS A 74 -9.34 0.92 -29.91
CA LYS A 74 -9.97 1.97 -29.11
C LYS A 74 -10.32 1.52 -27.70
N LYS A 75 -10.88 0.31 -27.54
CA LYS A 75 -11.18 -0.28 -26.23
C LYS A 75 -9.91 -0.45 -25.41
N LEU A 76 -8.83 -0.93 -26.03
CA LEU A 76 -7.53 -1.08 -25.40
C LEU A 76 -6.92 0.27 -24.98
N GLN A 77 -7.01 1.28 -25.84
CA GLN A 77 -6.57 2.64 -25.50
C GLN A 77 -7.29 3.18 -24.27
N LEU A 78 -8.62 3.01 -24.19
CA LEU A 78 -9.41 3.45 -23.04
C LEU A 78 -9.02 2.70 -21.76
N TYR A 79 -8.75 1.39 -21.85
CA TYR A 79 -8.27 0.60 -20.73
C TYR A 79 -6.92 1.11 -20.21
N PHE A 80 -5.95 1.38 -21.08
CA PHE A 80 -4.65 1.95 -20.67
C PHE A 80 -4.77 3.34 -20.04
N ILE A 81 -5.64 4.19 -20.57
CA ILE A 81 -5.94 5.50 -19.96
C ILE A 81 -6.55 5.32 -18.57
N GLY A 82 -7.44 4.33 -18.40
CA GLY A 82 -8.04 3.97 -17.12
C GLY A 82 -7.00 3.50 -16.10
N LEU A 83 -6.08 2.63 -16.52
CA LEU A 83 -4.96 2.17 -15.68
C LEU A 83 -4.03 3.32 -15.25
N GLN A 84 -3.80 4.30 -16.12
CA GLN A 84 -3.00 5.49 -15.79
C GLN A 84 -3.70 6.42 -14.79
N ARG A 85 -5.05 6.41 -14.76
CA ARG A 85 -5.88 7.23 -13.87
C ARG A 85 -6.23 6.57 -12.55
N GLU A 86 -5.85 5.31 -12.34
CA GLU A 86 -5.95 4.70 -11.03
C GLU A 86 -4.92 5.42 -10.14
N ASP A 87 -5.33 6.56 -9.56
CA ASP A 87 -4.59 7.43 -8.64
C ASP A 87 -4.27 6.65 -7.37
N LYS A 88 -3.40 5.64 -7.48
CA LYS A 88 -2.77 5.02 -6.34
C LYS A 88 -1.82 6.09 -5.77
N PRO A 89 -2.02 6.55 -4.53
CA PRO A 89 -1.12 7.49 -3.92
C PRO A 89 0.28 6.93 -4.02
N THR A 90 1.20 7.75 -4.53
CA THR A 90 2.59 7.34 -4.68
C THR A 90 3.13 6.95 -3.31
N LYS A 91 4.11 6.04 -3.29
CA LYS A 91 4.78 5.69 -2.03
C LYS A 91 5.25 6.93 -1.26
N ALA A 92 5.71 7.96 -1.98
CA ALA A 92 6.12 9.23 -1.39
C ALA A 92 4.97 9.96 -0.68
N GLU A 93 3.78 10.03 -1.28
CA GLU A 93 2.60 10.65 -0.67
C GLU A 93 2.10 9.88 0.55
N THR A 94 2.10 8.55 0.49
CA THR A 94 1.73 7.70 1.63
C THR A 94 2.72 7.90 2.79
N LEU A 95 4.02 7.82 2.51
CA LEU A 95 5.06 8.05 3.51
C LEU A 95 4.99 9.47 4.09
N GLY A 96 4.70 10.48 3.26
CA GLY A 96 4.53 11.85 3.72
C GLY A 96 3.39 12.02 4.74
N LYS A 97 2.28 11.31 4.54
CA LYS A 97 1.17 11.28 5.51
C LYS A 97 1.55 10.56 6.80
N GLU A 98 2.22 9.42 6.70
CA GLU A 98 2.69 8.64 7.86
C GLU A 98 3.67 9.45 8.71
N ILE A 99 4.63 10.14 8.07
CA ILE A 99 5.57 11.04 8.76
C ILE A 99 4.82 12.14 9.51
N ALA A 100 3.86 12.80 8.87
CA ALA A 100 3.09 13.88 9.52
C ALA A 100 2.32 13.38 10.76
N VAL A 101 1.77 12.17 10.71
CA VAL A 101 1.10 11.54 11.86
C VAL A 101 2.11 11.27 12.98
N MET A 102 3.25 10.65 12.65
CA MET A 102 4.31 10.35 13.62
C MET A 102 4.89 11.62 14.27
N GLU A 103 5.04 12.71 13.52
CA GLU A 103 5.53 13.99 14.03
C GLU A 103 4.57 14.61 15.07
N GLU A 104 3.26 14.57 14.82
CA GLU A 104 2.28 15.06 15.80
C GLU A 104 2.21 14.18 17.04
N GLU A 105 2.27 12.86 16.89
CA GLU A 105 2.36 11.94 18.04
C GLU A 105 3.61 12.20 18.89
N LEU A 106 4.77 12.41 18.24
CA LEU A 106 6.03 12.71 18.91
C LEU A 106 5.92 14.00 19.72
N LYS A 107 5.30 15.04 19.15
CA LYS A 107 5.05 16.31 19.83
C LYS A 107 4.18 16.14 21.06
N ILE A 108 3.05 15.45 20.95
CA ILE A 108 2.14 15.19 22.08
C ILE A 108 2.85 14.43 23.20
N LYS A 109 3.59 13.35 22.85
CA LYS A 109 4.34 12.55 23.83
C LYS A 109 5.44 13.37 24.50
N SER A 110 6.13 14.23 23.75
CA SER A 110 7.16 15.12 24.29
C SER A 110 6.60 16.12 25.30
N GLU A 111 5.42 16.69 25.04
CA GLU A 111 4.74 17.57 25.99
C GLU A 111 4.30 16.85 27.26
N LEU A 112 3.83 15.61 27.13
CA LEU A 112 3.45 14.77 28.27
C LEU A 112 4.67 14.46 29.15
N ILE A 113 5.80 14.09 28.55
CA ILE A 113 7.06 13.87 29.27
C ILE A 113 7.45 15.11 30.05
N LYS A 114 7.45 16.30 29.42
CA LYS A 114 7.76 17.57 30.09
C LYS A 114 6.81 17.90 31.25
N LYS A 115 5.53 17.52 31.16
CA LYS A 115 4.58 17.67 32.27
C LYS A 115 4.94 16.73 33.43
N GLN A 116 5.23 15.47 33.13
CA GLN A 116 5.57 14.48 34.14
C GLN A 116 6.90 14.78 34.83
N GLU A 117 7.92 15.24 34.09
CA GLU A 117 9.20 15.66 34.66
C GLU A 117 9.04 16.79 35.69
N ARG A 118 8.19 17.79 35.39
CA ARG A 118 7.88 18.88 36.33
C ARG A 118 7.24 18.38 37.61
N LEU A 119 6.29 17.45 37.52
CA LEU A 119 5.65 16.84 38.70
C LEU A 119 6.67 16.09 39.56
N ILE A 120 7.50 15.25 38.93
CA ILE A 120 8.55 14.49 39.63
C ILE A 120 9.55 15.44 40.31
N GLN A 121 9.97 16.50 39.63
CA GLN A 121 10.86 17.49 40.22
C GLN A 121 10.22 18.21 41.42
N GLY A 122 8.94 18.56 41.31
CA GLY A 122 8.15 19.13 42.41
C GLY A 122 8.08 18.20 43.61
N TRP A 123 7.72 16.94 43.41
CA TRP A 123 7.67 15.94 44.48
C TRP A 123 9.05 15.70 45.12
N ARG A 124 10.11 15.61 44.32
CA ARG A 124 11.48 15.48 44.84
C ARG A 124 11.88 16.67 45.70
N LYS A 125 11.43 17.89 45.37
CA LYS A 125 11.68 19.09 46.17
C LYS A 125 10.91 19.02 47.49
N GLU A 126 9.60 18.78 47.43
CA GLU A 126 8.75 18.68 48.63
C GLU A 126 9.29 17.64 49.62
N LEU A 127 9.65 16.45 49.12
CA LEU A 127 10.18 15.39 49.99
C LEU A 127 11.48 15.78 50.68
N ARG A 128 12.36 16.52 49.98
CA ARG A 128 13.61 17.04 50.57
C ARG A 128 13.33 18.11 51.62
N ASP A 129 12.40 19.02 51.34
CA ASP A 129 12.05 20.11 52.24
C ASP A 129 11.40 19.56 53.53
N GLN A 130 10.52 18.56 53.41
CA GLN A 130 9.93 17.83 54.55
C GLN A 130 10.99 17.08 55.37
N LEU A 131 11.91 16.36 54.70
CA LEU A 131 13.00 15.66 55.37
C LEU A 131 13.89 16.63 56.16
N HIS A 132 14.25 17.76 55.56
CA HIS A 132 15.07 18.78 56.21
C HIS A 132 14.37 19.38 57.43
N LYS A 133 13.07 19.67 57.31
CA LYS A 133 12.25 20.17 58.42
C LYS A 133 12.23 19.17 59.59
N HIS A 134 11.94 17.89 59.31
CA HIS A 134 11.93 16.84 60.33
C HIS A 134 13.29 16.68 61.02
N ASN A 135 14.39 16.74 60.26
CA ASN A 135 15.72 16.63 60.84
C ASN A 135 16.04 17.81 61.78
N THR A 136 15.66 19.02 61.39
CA THR A 136 15.82 20.23 62.22
C THR A 136 14.99 20.17 63.50
N GLU A 137 13.78 19.61 63.43
CA GLU A 137 12.92 19.40 64.61
C GLU A 137 13.52 18.34 65.54
N LEU A 138 14.07 17.25 65.00
CA LEU A 138 14.76 16.21 65.78
C LEU A 138 16.01 16.74 66.49
N GLU A 139 16.78 17.64 65.88
CA GLU A 139 17.96 18.27 66.51
C GLU A 139 17.60 19.22 67.67
N ARG A 140 16.33 19.64 67.79
CA ARG A 140 15.84 20.52 68.87
C ARG A 140 15.39 19.78 70.14
N VAL A 141 15.18 18.47 70.06
CA VAL A 141 14.68 17.63 71.17
C VAL A 141 15.85 16.89 71.82
#